data_AF-A0A9P5F3I9-F1
#
_entry.id   AF-A0A9P5F3I9-F1
#
_cell.length_a   1.000
_cell.length_b   1.000
_cell.length_c   1.000
_cell.angle_alpha   90.00
_cell.angle_beta   90.00
_cell.angle_gamma   90.00
#
_symmetry.space_group_name_H-M   'P 1'
#
loop_
_entity.id
_entity.type
_entity.pdbx_description
1 polymer ?
#
loop_
_entity_poly.entity_id
_entity_poly.type
_entity_poly.pdbx_seq_one_letter_code
_entity_poly.pdbx_strand_id
1 'polypeptide(L)'
;MATERDTSSLEPYFQNHAWHPFSQAALTEPKVSSMTVVVDDLNEWEDVWLECHREHTDPKCADKVEEEETDLDTHWGFLPDYDPASDEDGPLHLLKCCGTRRPRGKTVIVVVRPAVGSFVMIHDYLSTVHPLLLNARADLLNAMGDVMESEPLPSETRLMVDYHMPHHLVIREQDDWIREVSRPSNPLLASMAT
;
A
#
# COMPACT_ATOMS: atom_id res chain seq x y z
N MET A 1 -22.24 -0.08 26.81
CA MET A 1 -20.79 -0.02 26.59
C MET A 1 -20.61 0.71 25.26
N ALA A 2 -19.89 1.83 25.26
CA ALA A 2 -19.83 2.74 24.12
C ALA A 2 -19.25 1.99 22.91
N THR A 3 -19.96 2.04 21.78
CA THR A 3 -19.49 1.55 20.49
C THR A 3 -18.29 2.38 20.07
N GLU A 4 -17.10 1.84 20.29
CA GLU A 4 -15.84 2.34 19.75
C GLU A 4 -15.95 2.46 18.23
N ARG A 5 -15.35 3.53 17.67
CA ARG A 5 -15.24 3.91 16.24
C ARG A 5 -16.20 5.00 15.74
N ASP A 6 -16.47 6.01 16.57
CA ASP A 6 -16.89 7.31 16.04
C ASP A 6 -15.66 8.07 15.53
N THR A 7 -15.55 8.29 14.22
CA THR A 7 -14.42 9.00 13.61
C THR A 7 -14.35 10.46 14.02
N SER A 8 -15.45 11.04 14.53
CA SER A 8 -15.47 12.40 15.07
C SER A 8 -14.84 12.52 16.48
N SER A 9 -14.53 11.40 17.12
CA SER A 9 -13.88 11.33 18.44
C SER A 9 -12.35 11.26 18.40
N LEU A 10 -11.74 11.29 17.19
CA LEU A 10 -10.29 11.20 17.03
C LEU A 10 -9.60 12.48 17.49
N GLU A 11 -8.54 12.32 18.28
CA GLU A 11 -7.72 13.42 18.76
C GLU A 11 -6.46 13.61 17.89
N PRO A 12 -6.01 14.85 17.66
CA PRO A 12 -4.77 15.11 16.94
C PRO A 12 -3.55 14.52 17.66
N TYR A 13 -2.65 13.87 16.91
CA TYR A 13 -1.41 13.30 17.47
C TYR A 13 -0.44 14.38 17.99
N PHE A 14 -0.45 15.57 17.40
CA PHE A 14 0.35 16.72 17.82
C PHE A 14 -0.53 17.96 17.85
N GLN A 15 -0.62 18.59 19.01
CA GLN A 15 -1.40 19.82 19.20
C GLN A 15 -0.73 20.71 20.25
N ASN A 16 -0.79 22.02 20.07
CA ASN A 16 -0.28 23.00 21.03
C ASN A 16 1.19 22.77 21.44
N HIS A 17 2.04 22.41 20.46
CA HIS A 17 3.47 22.12 20.67
C HIS A 17 3.75 20.91 21.59
N ALA A 18 2.77 20.05 21.80
CA ALA A 18 2.89 18.84 22.60
C ALA A 18 2.47 17.60 21.81
N TRP A 19 3.20 16.50 22.01
CA TRP A 19 2.83 15.18 21.50
C TRP A 19 1.73 14.57 22.35
N HIS A 20 0.88 13.75 21.72
CA HIS A 20 -0.11 12.95 22.43
C HIS A 20 0.55 12.08 23.53
N PRO A 21 -0.08 11.87 24.71
CA PRO A 21 0.49 11.07 25.80
C PRO A 21 0.92 9.65 25.39
N PHE A 22 0.22 9.05 24.42
CA PHE A 22 0.59 7.73 23.88
C PHE A 22 1.85 7.72 23.01
N SER A 23 2.43 8.87 22.67
CA SER A 23 3.67 8.94 21.89
C SER A 23 4.81 8.08 22.48
N GLN A 24 4.87 7.97 23.82
CA GLN A 24 5.88 7.19 24.54
C GLN A 24 5.43 5.75 24.88
N ALA A 25 4.21 5.36 24.51
CA ALA A 25 3.73 4.00 24.74
C ALA A 25 4.43 3.03 23.77
N ALA A 26 4.56 1.77 24.17
CA ALA A 26 5.03 0.71 23.29
C ALA A 26 4.07 0.54 22.11
N LEU A 27 4.61 0.34 20.91
CA LEU A 27 3.80 0.13 19.70
C LEU A 27 2.95 -1.14 19.78
N THR A 28 3.49 -2.19 20.39
CA THR A 28 2.87 -3.52 20.48
C THR A 28 3.00 -4.10 21.88
N GLU A 29 2.08 -5.01 22.22
CA GLU A 29 2.24 -5.94 23.31
C GLU A 29 2.21 -7.38 22.75
N PRO A 30 3.27 -8.18 22.93
CA PRO A 30 4.51 -7.87 23.64
C PRO A 30 5.39 -6.83 22.92
N LYS A 31 6.24 -6.16 23.69
CA LYS A 31 7.19 -5.16 23.19
C LYS A 31 8.21 -5.77 22.23
N VAL A 32 8.54 -5.03 21.17
CA VAL A 32 9.52 -5.43 20.15
C VAL A 32 10.66 -4.43 20.02
N SER A 33 11.86 -4.90 19.72
CA SER A 33 13.05 -4.07 19.53
C SER A 33 13.14 -3.43 18.14
N SER A 34 12.33 -3.89 17.19
CA SER A 34 12.22 -3.34 15.83
C SER A 34 10.91 -3.80 15.19
N MET A 35 10.41 -3.06 14.22
CA MET A 35 9.26 -3.42 13.40
C MET A 35 9.61 -3.23 11.92
N THR A 36 9.40 -4.25 11.11
CA THR A 36 9.46 -4.10 9.65
C THR A 36 8.05 -3.80 9.16
N VAL A 37 7.90 -2.71 8.41
CA VAL A 37 6.62 -2.19 7.94
C VAL A 37 6.63 -2.23 6.43
N VAL A 38 5.56 -2.79 5.85
CA VAL A 38 5.30 -2.82 4.41
C VAL A 38 4.05 -1.99 4.13
N VAL A 39 4.03 -1.31 2.98
CA VAL A 39 2.84 -0.62 2.46
C VAL A 39 2.28 -1.46 1.34
N ASP A 40 1.14 -2.09 1.57
CA ASP A 40 0.63 -3.19 0.75
C ASP A 40 0.29 -2.71 -0.64
N ASP A 41 -0.40 -1.56 -0.73
CA ASP A 41 -0.78 -0.95 -2.00
C ASP A 41 0.42 -0.75 -2.93
N LEU A 42 1.59 -0.43 -2.38
CA LEU A 42 2.83 -0.24 -3.15
C LEU A 42 3.60 -1.54 -3.36
N ASN A 43 3.46 -2.50 -2.45
CA ASN A 43 4.11 -3.80 -2.55
C ASN A 43 3.46 -4.68 -3.63
N GLU A 44 2.13 -4.64 -3.73
CA GLU A 44 1.34 -5.43 -4.68
C GLU A 44 1.14 -4.74 -6.03
N TRP A 45 1.45 -3.43 -6.13
CA TRP A 45 1.17 -2.63 -7.33
C TRP A 45 1.73 -3.25 -8.63
N GLU A 46 2.95 -3.76 -8.60
CA GLU A 46 3.58 -4.38 -9.77
C GLU A 46 2.87 -5.66 -10.21
N ASP A 47 2.50 -6.50 -9.25
CA ASP A 47 1.81 -7.76 -9.52
C ASP A 47 0.42 -7.48 -10.10
N VAL A 48 -0.34 -6.57 -9.50
CA VAL A 48 -1.66 -6.14 -10.00
C VAL A 48 -1.53 -5.51 -11.39
N TRP A 49 -0.51 -4.68 -11.61
CA TRP A 49 -0.26 -4.10 -12.94
C TRP A 49 0.03 -5.19 -13.98
N LEU A 50 0.83 -6.20 -13.65
CA LEU A 50 1.10 -7.31 -14.57
C LEU A 50 -0.17 -8.13 -14.83
N GLU A 51 -0.94 -8.46 -13.81
CA GLU A 51 -2.19 -9.21 -13.97
C GLU A 51 -3.16 -8.52 -14.93
N CYS A 52 -3.28 -7.19 -14.88
CA CYS A 52 -4.13 -6.42 -15.78
C CYS A 52 -3.58 -6.28 -17.21
N HIS A 53 -2.27 -6.19 -17.40
CA HIS A 53 -1.68 -5.80 -18.70
C HIS A 53 -1.00 -6.95 -19.47
N ARG A 54 -0.75 -8.10 -18.84
CA ARG A 54 0.00 -9.20 -19.48
C ARG A 54 -0.70 -9.78 -20.70
N GLU A 55 -2.04 -9.75 -20.72
CA GLU A 55 -2.83 -10.32 -21.81
C GLU A 55 -2.93 -9.39 -23.04
N HIS A 56 -2.60 -8.11 -22.92
CA HIS A 56 -2.76 -7.15 -24.02
C HIS A 56 -1.89 -7.49 -25.24
N THR A 57 -0.72 -8.10 -25.06
CA THR A 57 0.08 -8.61 -26.19
C THR A 57 1.16 -9.59 -25.72
N ASP A 58 0.79 -10.81 -25.31
CA ASP A 58 1.79 -11.87 -25.12
C ASP A 58 2.47 -12.14 -26.50
N PRO A 59 3.80 -12.00 -26.64
CA PRO A 59 4.51 -12.33 -27.88
C PRO A 59 4.31 -13.78 -28.34
N LYS A 60 3.89 -14.71 -27.46
CA LYS A 60 3.51 -16.09 -27.83
C LYS A 60 2.11 -16.18 -28.47
N CYS A 61 1.28 -15.14 -28.33
CA CYS A 61 -0.06 -15.05 -28.90
C CYS A 61 -0.12 -14.19 -30.18
N ALA A 62 1.02 -13.64 -30.61
CA ALA A 62 1.14 -12.77 -31.79
C ALA A 62 0.74 -13.41 -33.12
N ASP A 63 0.55 -14.74 -33.17
CA ASP A 63 0.06 -15.46 -34.36
C ASP A 63 -1.45 -15.29 -34.62
N LYS A 64 -2.19 -14.54 -33.77
CA LYS A 64 -3.67 -14.50 -33.80
C LYS A 64 -4.36 -13.14 -33.88
N VAL A 65 -3.63 -12.03 -34.05
CA VAL A 65 -4.28 -10.70 -34.13
C VAL A 65 -4.24 -10.20 -35.57
N GLU A 66 -5.42 -10.11 -36.19
CA GLU A 66 -5.62 -9.29 -37.39
C GLU A 66 -5.21 -7.85 -37.08
N GLU A 67 -4.64 -7.15 -38.07
CA GLU A 67 -3.86 -5.90 -37.98
C GLU A 67 -4.62 -4.64 -37.48
N GLU A 68 -5.66 -4.78 -36.67
CA GLU A 68 -6.39 -3.67 -36.07
C GLU A 68 -6.19 -3.72 -34.54
N GLU A 69 -5.43 -2.74 -34.04
CA GLU A 69 -5.19 -2.45 -32.61
C GLU A 69 -4.03 -3.19 -31.93
N THR A 70 -2.84 -3.19 -32.54
CA THR A 70 -1.61 -3.25 -31.73
C THR A 70 -1.54 -1.98 -30.89
N ASP A 71 -1.79 -2.09 -29.59
CA ASP A 71 -1.69 -0.98 -28.65
C ASP A 71 -0.25 -0.43 -28.71
N LEU A 72 -0.06 0.69 -29.41
CA LEU A 72 1.24 1.22 -29.88
C LEU A 72 2.21 1.59 -28.73
N ASP A 73 1.77 1.46 -27.48
CA ASP A 73 2.52 1.82 -26.29
C ASP A 73 3.03 0.63 -25.47
N THR A 74 2.87 -0.59 -25.97
CA THR A 74 3.42 -1.79 -25.34
C THR A 74 4.92 -1.96 -25.64
N HIS A 75 5.73 -2.15 -24.59
CA HIS A 75 7.17 -2.34 -24.72
C HIS A 75 7.66 -3.51 -23.87
N TRP A 76 8.26 -4.51 -24.54
CA TRP A 76 8.90 -5.66 -23.92
C TRP A 76 10.43 -5.53 -23.97
N GLY A 77 11.12 -5.98 -22.92
CA GLY A 77 12.58 -5.92 -22.86
C GLY A 77 13.16 -6.67 -21.67
N PHE A 78 14.48 -6.54 -21.48
CA PHE A 78 15.16 -7.12 -20.34
C PHE A 78 14.90 -6.31 -19.07
N LEU A 79 14.62 -6.98 -17.95
CA LEU A 79 14.62 -6.35 -16.63
C LEU A 79 16.07 -6.16 -16.17
N PRO A 80 16.53 -4.92 -15.90
CA PRO A 80 17.89 -4.68 -15.41
C PRO A 80 18.17 -5.31 -14.03
N ASP A 81 17.11 -5.49 -13.25
CA ASP A 81 17.08 -6.05 -11.89
C ASP A 81 16.33 -7.39 -11.85
N TYR A 82 16.48 -8.20 -12.91
CA TYR A 82 15.87 -9.53 -12.98
C TYR A 82 16.33 -10.43 -11.82
N ASP A 83 15.36 -10.99 -11.11
CA ASP A 83 15.55 -12.01 -10.08
C ASP A 83 14.79 -13.28 -10.47
N PRO A 84 15.49 -14.40 -10.79
CA PRO A 84 14.84 -15.65 -11.16
C PRO A 84 14.01 -16.28 -10.02
N ALA A 85 14.13 -15.80 -8.77
CA ALA A 85 13.33 -16.30 -7.65
C ALA A 85 11.94 -15.65 -7.56
N SER A 86 11.79 -14.42 -8.08
CA SER A 86 10.54 -13.65 -7.97
C SER A 86 9.93 -13.28 -9.32
N ASP A 87 10.74 -13.14 -10.37
CA ASP A 87 10.27 -12.69 -11.67
C ASP A 87 9.78 -13.85 -12.55
N GLU A 88 8.82 -13.53 -13.41
CA GLU A 88 8.28 -14.42 -14.42
C GLU A 88 9.39 -15.01 -15.33
N ASP A 89 9.31 -16.31 -15.62
CA ASP A 89 10.27 -16.99 -16.47
C ASP A 89 10.27 -16.44 -17.91
N GLY A 90 11.46 -16.07 -18.41
CA GLY A 90 11.63 -15.69 -19.81
C GLY A 90 12.76 -14.68 -20.01
N PRO A 91 13.24 -14.51 -21.26
CA PRO A 91 14.26 -13.52 -21.56
C PRO A 91 13.69 -12.09 -21.72
N LEU A 92 12.38 -11.94 -21.94
CA LEU A 92 11.72 -10.66 -22.17
C LEU A 92 10.55 -10.49 -21.20
N HIS A 93 10.43 -9.30 -20.64
CA HIS A 93 9.40 -8.92 -19.69
C HIS A 93 8.69 -7.66 -20.16
N LEU A 94 7.44 -7.50 -19.73
CA LEU A 94 6.66 -6.32 -20.02
C LEU A 94 7.20 -5.13 -19.21
N LEU A 95 7.63 -4.07 -19.89
CA LEU A 95 8.22 -2.87 -19.26
C LEU A 95 7.28 -1.67 -19.30
N LYS A 96 6.37 -1.63 -20.29
CA LYS A 96 5.39 -0.56 -20.49
C LYS A 96 4.16 -1.12 -21.21
N CYS A 97 2.97 -0.63 -20.85
CA CYS A 97 1.70 -0.93 -21.52
C CYS A 97 0.71 0.20 -21.24
N CYS A 98 -0.24 0.46 -22.15
CA CYS A 98 -1.35 1.41 -21.95
C CYS A 98 -0.96 2.80 -21.41
N GLY A 99 0.16 3.37 -21.85
CA GLY A 99 0.63 4.69 -21.37
C GLY A 99 1.55 4.61 -20.16
N THR A 100 1.53 3.52 -19.40
CA THR A 100 2.19 3.40 -18.09
C THR A 100 3.39 2.48 -18.11
N ARG A 101 4.40 2.85 -17.32
CA ARG A 101 5.56 1.99 -17.08
C ARG A 101 5.22 0.99 -16.00
N ARG A 102 5.73 -0.24 -16.13
CA ARG A 102 5.73 -1.23 -15.06
C ARG A 102 6.26 -0.57 -13.77
N PRO A 103 5.52 -0.60 -12.65
CA PRO A 103 5.89 0.10 -11.43
C PRO A 103 6.97 -0.66 -10.63
N ARG A 104 8.07 -1.00 -11.31
CA ARG A 104 9.19 -1.77 -10.75
C ARG A 104 9.90 -1.00 -9.65
N GLY A 105 10.20 -1.67 -8.55
CA GLY A 105 10.96 -1.10 -7.43
C GLY A 105 10.19 -0.04 -6.64
N LYS A 106 8.86 -0.05 -6.71
CA LYS A 106 7.97 0.85 -5.97
C LYS A 106 7.58 0.34 -4.59
N THR A 107 7.91 -0.90 -4.28
CA THR A 107 7.75 -1.51 -2.95
C THR A 107 8.40 -0.64 -1.87
N VAL A 108 7.61 -0.34 -0.82
CA VAL A 108 8.08 0.41 0.35
C VAL A 108 8.16 -0.52 1.55
N ILE A 109 9.39 -0.83 1.96
CA ILE A 109 9.69 -1.60 3.17
C ILE A 109 10.61 -0.77 4.06
N VAL A 110 10.20 -0.54 5.30
CA VAL A 110 10.99 0.22 6.28
C VAL A 110 11.13 -0.51 7.60
N VAL A 111 12.34 -0.51 8.16
CA VAL A 111 12.59 -1.04 9.50
C VAL A 111 12.58 0.11 10.50
N VAL A 112 11.54 0.16 11.34
CA VAL A 112 11.43 1.07 12.47
C VAL A 112 12.25 0.51 13.63
N ARG A 113 13.06 1.37 14.25
CA ARG A 113 13.85 1.07 15.43
C ARG A 113 13.60 2.13 16.51
N PRO A 114 13.74 1.77 17.80
CA PRO A 114 13.62 2.76 18.87
C PRO A 114 14.70 3.83 18.75
N ALA A 115 14.31 5.10 18.84
CA ALA A 115 15.28 6.19 18.97
C ALA A 115 15.93 6.19 20.36
N VAL A 116 15.17 5.80 21.39
CA VAL A 116 15.61 5.72 22.78
C VAL A 116 15.05 4.44 23.42
N GLY A 117 15.87 3.77 24.24
CA GLY A 117 15.45 2.57 24.98
C GLY A 117 15.62 1.28 24.17
N SER A 118 14.80 0.26 24.49
CA SER A 118 14.95 -1.10 23.97
C SER A 118 13.75 -1.59 23.15
N PHE A 119 12.69 -0.79 23.03
CA PHE A 119 11.47 -1.18 22.32
C PHE A 119 10.91 -0.01 21.51
N VAL A 120 10.28 -0.31 20.39
CA VAL A 120 9.68 0.69 19.49
C VAL A 120 8.50 1.38 20.16
N MET A 121 8.55 2.71 20.25
CA MET A 121 7.43 3.53 20.71
C MET A 121 6.53 3.95 19.53
N ILE A 122 5.30 4.34 19.85
CA ILE A 122 4.36 4.91 18.85
C ILE A 122 4.99 6.11 18.13
N HIS A 123 5.75 6.95 18.85
CA HIS A 123 6.43 8.07 18.21
C HIS A 123 7.50 7.65 17.21
N ASP A 124 8.34 6.68 17.56
CA ASP A 124 9.39 6.17 16.65
C ASP A 124 8.75 5.66 15.34
N TYR A 125 7.64 4.94 15.49
CA TYR A 125 6.85 4.43 14.37
C TYR A 125 6.28 5.55 13.51
N LEU A 126 5.49 6.46 14.08
CA LEU A 126 4.81 7.52 13.31
C LEU A 126 5.81 8.49 12.69
N SER A 127 6.89 8.84 13.38
CA SER A 127 7.93 9.73 12.84
C SER A 127 8.75 9.09 11.71
N THR A 128 8.76 7.77 11.61
CA THR A 128 9.41 7.05 10.50
C THR A 128 8.43 6.85 9.34
N VAL A 129 7.22 6.37 9.63
CA VAL A 129 6.23 5.94 8.63
C VAL A 129 5.52 7.14 7.99
N HIS A 130 5.14 8.17 8.75
CA HIS A 130 4.33 9.26 8.21
C HIS A 130 5.05 10.05 7.11
N PRO A 131 6.32 10.50 7.27
CA PRO A 131 7.04 11.16 6.18
C PRO A 131 7.28 10.25 4.98
N LEU A 132 7.49 8.96 5.21
CA LEU A 132 7.65 7.95 4.15
C LEU A 132 6.40 7.86 3.26
N LEU A 133 5.22 7.77 3.88
CA LEU A 133 3.94 7.75 3.16
C LEU A 133 3.66 9.06 2.43
N LEU A 134 4.00 10.20 3.03
CA LEU A 134 3.88 11.50 2.35
C LEU A 134 4.76 11.60 1.10
N ASN A 135 5.99 11.08 1.18
CA ASN A 135 6.90 11.04 0.03
C ASN A 135 6.42 10.08 -1.06
N ALA A 136 5.77 8.98 -0.67
CA ALA A 136 5.20 7.99 -1.58
C ALA A 136 3.80 8.35 -2.10
N ARG A 137 3.26 9.53 -1.75
CA ARG A 137 1.87 9.90 -2.04
C ARG A 137 1.51 9.80 -3.53
N ALA A 138 2.39 10.25 -4.42
CA ALA A 138 2.14 10.16 -5.85
C ALA A 138 2.03 8.70 -6.30
N ASP A 139 2.95 7.84 -5.84
CA ASP A 139 2.93 6.41 -6.16
C ASP A 139 1.67 5.74 -5.60
N LEU A 140 1.24 6.10 -4.39
CA LEU A 140 -0.01 5.60 -3.78
C LEU A 140 -1.25 5.94 -4.61
N LEU A 141 -1.35 7.17 -5.12
CA LEU A 141 -2.47 7.55 -5.98
C LEU A 141 -2.48 6.78 -7.31
N ASN A 142 -1.32 6.41 -7.84
CA ASN A 142 -1.24 5.58 -9.04
C ASN A 142 -1.56 4.11 -8.74
N ALA A 143 -1.08 3.58 -7.62
CA ALA A 143 -1.32 2.20 -7.22
C ALA A 143 -2.80 1.93 -6.89
N MET A 144 -3.46 2.90 -6.25
CA MET A 144 -4.87 2.80 -5.87
C MET A 144 -5.85 3.24 -6.96
N GLY A 145 -5.35 3.70 -8.12
CA GLY A 145 -6.17 4.14 -9.24
C GLY A 145 -6.76 2.96 -10.04
N ASP A 146 -7.36 3.28 -11.19
CA ASP A 146 -7.74 2.26 -12.16
C ASP A 146 -6.48 1.78 -12.90
N VAL A 147 -6.00 0.60 -12.51
CA VAL A 147 -4.81 0.01 -13.10
C VAL A 147 -5.06 -0.36 -14.56
N MET A 148 -6.26 -0.84 -14.93
CA MET A 148 -6.55 -1.26 -16.31
C MET A 148 -6.58 -0.07 -17.26
N GLU A 149 -7.22 1.02 -16.86
CA GLU A 149 -7.31 2.25 -17.65
C GLU A 149 -6.08 3.14 -17.48
N SER A 150 -5.12 2.74 -16.63
CA SER A 150 -3.92 3.51 -16.31
C SER A 150 -4.24 4.90 -15.75
N GLU A 151 -5.35 5.02 -15.00
CA GLU A 151 -5.84 6.27 -14.44
C GLU A 151 -5.57 6.36 -12.93
N PRO A 152 -4.70 7.27 -12.46
CA PRO A 152 -4.47 7.45 -11.03
C PRO A 152 -5.67 8.11 -10.34
N LEU A 153 -5.78 7.91 -9.03
CA LEU A 153 -6.72 8.69 -8.21
C LEU A 153 -6.43 10.20 -8.30
N PRO A 154 -7.46 11.06 -8.19
CA PRO A 154 -7.29 12.51 -8.18
C PRO A 154 -6.27 12.99 -7.14
N SER A 155 -5.53 14.05 -7.46
CA SER A 155 -4.52 14.60 -6.55
C SER A 155 -5.08 15.08 -5.21
N GLU A 156 -6.36 15.45 -5.16
CA GLU A 156 -7.05 15.92 -3.95
C GLU A 156 -7.66 14.79 -3.11
N THR A 157 -7.58 13.55 -3.58
CA THR A 157 -8.12 12.39 -2.85
C THR A 157 -7.45 12.28 -1.49
N ARG A 158 -8.29 12.21 -0.46
CA ARG A 158 -7.86 12.09 0.93
C ARG A 158 -7.64 10.63 1.25
N LEU A 159 -6.41 10.30 1.59
CA LEU A 159 -5.99 8.95 1.93
C LEU A 159 -5.88 8.80 3.45
N MET A 160 -6.32 7.66 3.95
CA MET A 160 -6.27 7.26 5.34
C MET A 160 -5.46 5.98 5.47
N VAL A 161 -4.64 5.90 6.51
CA VAL A 161 -3.93 4.66 6.85
C VAL A 161 -4.89 3.77 7.63
N ASP A 162 -5.16 2.60 7.09
CA ASP A 162 -5.85 1.52 7.78
C ASP A 162 -4.82 0.64 8.49
N TYR A 163 -4.87 0.66 9.82
CA TYR A 163 -3.87 0.03 10.69
C TYR A 163 -4.48 -1.21 11.34
N HIS A 164 -4.73 -2.25 10.54
CA HIS A 164 -5.12 -3.55 11.08
C HIS A 164 -3.95 -4.24 11.80
N MET A 165 -2.73 -4.10 11.27
CA MET A 165 -1.51 -4.63 11.86
C MET A 165 -0.32 -3.66 11.67
N PRO A 166 0.55 -3.47 12.69
CA PRO A 166 1.68 -2.53 12.60
C PRO A 166 2.70 -2.79 11.49
N HIS A 167 2.77 -4.01 11.00
CA HIS A 167 3.77 -4.41 10.02
C HIS A 167 3.24 -4.36 8.58
N HIS A 168 1.93 -4.16 8.40
CA HIS A 168 1.22 -4.29 7.13
C HIS A 168 0.21 -3.15 7.03
N LEU A 169 0.56 -2.12 6.25
CA LEU A 169 -0.23 -0.91 6.12
C LEU A 169 -1.05 -0.96 4.84
N VAL A 170 -2.36 -0.83 5.00
CA VAL A 170 -3.30 -0.63 3.90
C VAL A 170 -3.67 0.85 3.85
N ILE A 171 -3.70 1.42 2.66
CA ILE A 171 -4.20 2.77 2.43
C ILE A 171 -5.61 2.70 1.86
N ARG A 172 -6.49 3.60 2.30
CA ARG A 172 -7.86 3.70 1.81
C ARG A 172 -8.23 5.14 1.52
N GLU A 173 -9.16 5.33 0.60
CA GLU A 173 -9.86 6.61 0.51
C GLU A 173 -10.61 6.90 1.82
N GLN A 174 -10.67 8.18 2.21
CA GLN A 174 -11.24 8.59 3.50
C GLN A 174 -12.67 8.11 3.69
N ASP A 175 -13.53 8.22 2.68
CA ASP A 175 -14.94 7.85 2.79
C ASP A 175 -15.13 6.34 2.97
N ASP A 176 -14.33 5.55 2.26
CA ASP A 176 -14.29 4.10 2.38
C ASP A 176 -13.76 3.66 3.74
N TRP A 177 -12.70 4.32 4.22
CA TRP A 177 -12.20 4.09 5.57
C TRP A 177 -13.26 4.40 6.63
N ILE A 178 -13.94 5.55 6.55
CA ILE A 178 -15.03 5.94 7.46
C ILE A 178 -16.14 4.88 7.43
N ARG A 179 -16.53 4.42 6.24
CA ARG A 179 -17.56 3.39 6.07
C ARG A 179 -17.17 2.09 6.77
N GLU A 180 -15.94 1.61 6.59
CA GLU A 180 -15.50 0.36 7.21
C GLU A 180 -15.38 0.47 8.74
N VAL A 181 -14.79 1.54 9.27
CA VAL A 181 -14.65 1.69 10.73
C VAL A 181 -16.00 1.91 11.42
N SER A 182 -16.96 2.52 10.73
CA SER A 182 -18.32 2.74 11.26
C SER A 182 -19.21 1.48 11.20
N ARG A 183 -18.75 0.38 10.59
CA ARG A 183 -19.54 -0.86 10.54
C ARG A 183 -19.67 -1.46 11.95
N PRO A 184 -20.90 -1.81 12.38
CA PRO A 184 -21.08 -2.49 13.65
C PRO A 184 -20.41 -3.86 13.60
N SER A 185 -19.75 -4.24 14.70
CA SER A 185 -19.14 -5.57 14.85
C SER A 185 -20.17 -6.67 14.57
N ASN A 186 -19.81 -7.64 13.72
CA ASN A 186 -20.70 -8.75 13.38
C ASN A 186 -21.07 -9.52 14.67
N PRO A 187 -22.36 -9.62 15.04
CA PRO A 187 -22.79 -10.26 16.29
C PRO A 187 -22.40 -11.74 16.38
N LEU A 188 -22.11 -12.42 15.26
CA LEU A 188 -21.68 -13.82 15.26
C LEU A 188 -20.23 -14.02 15.72
N LEU A 189 -19.34 -13.03 15.56
CA LEU A 189 -17.96 -13.10 16.06
C LEU A 189 -17.86 -12.75 17.55
N ALA A 190 -18.80 -11.96 18.08
CA ALA A 190 -18.85 -11.60 19.49
C ALA A 190 -19.20 -12.79 20.41
N SER A 191 -19.83 -13.84 19.88
CA SER A 191 -20.28 -14.99 20.67
C SER A 191 -19.22 -16.10 20.85
N MET A 192 -18.03 -15.98 20.25
CA MET A 192 -16.99 -17.03 20.28
C MET A 192 -15.81 -16.67 21.22
N ALA A 193 -15.89 -15.55 21.94
CA ALA A 193 -14.83 -15.03 22.81
C ALA A 193 -15.12 -15.14 24.33
N THR A 194 -16.04 -16.03 24.73
CA THR A 194 -16.28 -16.42 26.13
C THR A 194 -15.97 -17.88 26.33
#